data_AF-A0A9D7EWH6-F1
#
_entry.id   AF-A0A9D7EWH6-F1
#
_cell.length_a   1.000
_cell.length_b   1.000
_cell.length_c   1.000
_cell.angle_alpha   90.00
_cell.angle_beta   90.00
_cell.angle_gamma   90.00
#
_symmetry.space_group_name_H-M   'P 1'
#
loop_
_entity.id
_entity.type
_entity.pdbx_description
1 polymer ?
#
loop_
_entity_poly.entity_id
_entity_poly.type
_entity_poly.pdbx_seq_one_letter_code
_entity_poly.pdbx_strand_id
1 'polypeptide(L)'
;MKSINKFLVFTSLPVILFFMACKSKNQLSSAEKLQYTKMGSSVVKQTFDTLSHSLKSAIGEMGVEKAVSYCQANAYPLTDIYSSDSVTIRRTALKYRNTSNKPDTAEERILKFFASQKEKGIINDSLHAITEKGINGKIHFYKPIILQSMCTSCHGRKIDAGQSALWKTIDSLYPSDNAYNFKPGDLRGIWHVTFIKK
;
A
#
# COMPACT_ATOMS: atom_id res chain seq x y z
N MET A 1 -28.22 -76.73 -35.62
CA MET A 1 -27.53 -76.13 -34.46
C MET A 1 -26.13 -75.67 -34.87
N LYS A 2 -25.93 -74.35 -35.02
CA LYS A 2 -24.64 -73.66 -34.83
C LYS A 2 -24.95 -72.15 -34.83
N SER A 3 -24.86 -71.56 -33.64
CA SER A 3 -25.17 -70.16 -33.35
C SER A 3 -24.08 -69.25 -33.90
N ILE A 4 -24.47 -68.16 -34.58
CA ILE A 4 -23.58 -67.11 -35.08
C ILE A 4 -23.49 -66.04 -33.98
N ASN A 5 -22.34 -65.96 -33.30
CA ASN A 5 -22.04 -64.86 -32.38
C ASN A 5 -21.71 -63.60 -33.17
N LYS A 6 -22.59 -62.60 -33.11
CA LYS A 6 -22.27 -61.22 -33.53
C LYS A 6 -21.51 -60.52 -32.40
N PHE A 7 -20.20 -60.32 -32.59
CA PHE A 7 -19.40 -59.43 -31.75
C PHE A 7 -19.73 -57.97 -32.12
N LEU A 8 -20.46 -57.28 -31.24
CA LEU A 8 -20.66 -55.83 -31.30
C LEU A 8 -19.41 -55.14 -30.75
N VAL A 9 -18.60 -54.56 -31.63
CA VAL A 9 -17.47 -53.70 -31.25
C VAL A 9 -18.02 -52.31 -30.94
N PHE A 10 -18.14 -51.99 -29.66
CA PHE A 10 -18.41 -50.62 -29.19
C PHE A 10 -17.10 -49.83 -29.23
N THR A 11 -16.88 -49.05 -30.29
CA THR A 11 -15.83 -48.04 -30.30
C THR A 11 -16.28 -46.84 -29.47
N SER A 12 -15.81 -46.74 -28.22
CA SER A 12 -16.06 -45.56 -27.39
C SER A 12 -15.29 -44.37 -27.95
N LEU A 13 -16.00 -43.42 -28.56
CA LEU A 13 -15.43 -42.15 -28.99
C LEU A 13 -15.08 -41.32 -27.73
N PRO A 14 -13.81 -40.93 -27.51
CA PRO A 14 -13.46 -40.08 -26.37
C PRO A 14 -14.02 -38.68 -26.63
N VAL A 15 -15.05 -38.31 -25.88
CA VAL A 15 -15.57 -36.93 -25.85
C VAL A 15 -14.51 -36.06 -25.18
N ILE A 16 -13.66 -35.43 -26.00
CA ILE A 16 -12.69 -34.43 -25.55
C ILE A 16 -13.48 -33.18 -25.14
N LEU A 17 -13.82 -33.09 -23.86
CA LEU A 17 -14.33 -31.88 -23.24
C LEU A 17 -13.22 -30.82 -23.24
N PHE A 18 -13.20 -29.99 -24.29
CA PHE A 18 -12.43 -28.75 -24.33
C PHE A 18 -12.98 -27.81 -23.25
N PHE A 19 -12.36 -27.81 -22.07
CA PHE A 19 -12.55 -26.75 -21.08
C PHE A 19 -11.97 -25.46 -21.67
N MET A 20 -12.82 -24.69 -22.36
CA MET A 20 -12.54 -23.30 -22.69
C MET A 20 -12.37 -22.54 -21.37
N ALA A 21 -11.11 -22.32 -20.98
CA ALA A 21 -10.77 -21.42 -19.90
C ALA A 21 -11.25 -20.01 -20.25
N CYS A 22 -12.42 -19.62 -19.71
CA CYS A 22 -12.87 -18.23 -19.74
C CYS A 22 -11.84 -17.36 -19.00
N LYS A 23 -10.93 -16.74 -19.75
CA LYS A 23 -10.11 -15.63 -19.25
C LYS A 23 -11.04 -14.48 -18.88
N SER A 24 -11.22 -14.27 -17.57
CA SER A 24 -11.88 -13.09 -17.02
C SER A 24 -11.27 -11.82 -17.63
N LYS A 25 -12.06 -11.07 -18.41
CA LYS A 25 -11.66 -9.76 -18.99
C LYS A 25 -11.38 -8.67 -17.94
N ASN A 26 -11.56 -8.98 -16.65
CA ASN A 26 -11.44 -8.03 -15.55
C ASN A 26 -10.06 -8.05 -14.85
N GLN A 27 -9.13 -8.91 -15.24
CA GLN A 27 -7.81 -8.97 -14.64
C GLN A 27 -6.74 -8.32 -15.52
N LEU A 28 -5.77 -7.65 -14.89
CA LEU A 28 -4.58 -7.13 -15.58
C LEU A 28 -3.79 -8.26 -16.24
N SER A 29 -3.31 -8.04 -17.45
CA SER A 29 -2.25 -8.88 -18.02
C SER A 29 -0.96 -8.77 -17.20
N SER A 30 -0.09 -9.78 -17.27
CA SER A 30 1.21 -9.75 -16.58
C SER A 30 2.07 -8.54 -17.01
N ALA A 31 1.99 -8.16 -18.29
CA ALA A 31 2.70 -7.01 -18.84
C ALA A 31 2.16 -5.68 -18.26
N GLU A 32 0.84 -5.47 -18.26
CA GLU A 32 0.23 -4.28 -17.66
C GLU A 32 0.54 -4.21 -16.16
N LYS A 33 0.42 -5.33 -15.43
CA LYS A 33 0.74 -5.39 -14.00
C LYS A 33 2.19 -4.96 -13.75
N LEU A 34 3.15 -5.47 -14.53
CA LEU A 34 4.56 -5.09 -14.41
C LEU A 34 4.77 -3.59 -14.71
N GLN A 35 4.13 -3.07 -15.77
CA GLN A 35 4.22 -1.67 -16.16
C GLN A 35 3.72 -0.74 -15.04
N TYR A 36 2.49 -0.95 -14.55
CA TYR A 36 1.92 -0.12 -13.48
C TYR A 36 2.64 -0.29 -12.15
N THR A 37 3.22 -1.45 -11.87
CA THR A 37 4.08 -1.66 -10.70
C THR A 37 5.34 -0.80 -10.78
N LYS A 38 6.00 -0.72 -11.95
CA LYS A 38 7.16 0.14 -12.17
C LYS A 38 6.80 1.62 -12.05
N MET A 39 5.71 2.03 -12.69
CA MET A 39 5.21 3.41 -12.62
C MET A 39 4.89 3.81 -11.18
N GLY A 40 4.10 3.00 -10.47
CA GLY A 40 3.73 3.27 -9.07
C GLY A 40 4.94 3.31 -8.15
N SER A 41 5.92 2.42 -8.36
CA SER A 41 7.18 2.44 -7.61
C SER A 41 7.99 3.71 -7.84
N SER A 42 8.01 4.22 -9.09
CA SER A 42 8.68 5.47 -9.43
C SER A 42 8.02 6.66 -8.73
N VAL A 43 6.70 6.80 -8.85
CA VAL A 43 5.93 7.89 -8.21
C VAL A 43 6.13 7.87 -6.69
N VAL A 44 6.01 6.70 -6.06
CA VAL A 44 6.24 6.57 -4.62
C VAL A 44 7.66 6.93 -4.23
N LYS A 45 8.67 6.50 -5.00
CA LYS A 45 10.07 6.83 -4.69
C LYS A 45 10.29 8.33 -4.71
N GLN A 46 9.87 9.01 -5.78
CA GLN A 46 10.02 10.45 -5.93
C GLN A 46 9.29 11.20 -4.80
N THR A 47 8.05 10.81 -4.51
CA THR A 47 7.25 11.43 -3.45
C THR A 47 7.86 11.22 -2.07
N PHE A 48 8.32 10.00 -1.77
CA PHE A 48 8.97 9.70 -0.49
C PHE A 48 10.29 10.45 -0.35
N ASP A 49 11.11 10.53 -1.40
CA ASP A 49 12.37 11.26 -1.38
C ASP A 49 12.11 12.74 -1.07
N THR A 50 11.16 13.38 -1.76
CA THR A 50 10.79 14.78 -1.52
C THR A 50 10.35 15.02 -0.07
N LEU A 51 9.45 14.18 0.46
CA LEU A 51 9.00 14.29 1.85
C LEU A 51 10.12 14.03 2.86
N SER A 52 10.96 13.02 2.61
CA SER A 52 12.03 12.61 3.52
C SER A 52 13.12 13.68 3.60
N HIS A 53 13.52 14.27 2.46
CA HIS A 53 14.49 15.36 2.44
C HIS A 53 13.95 16.61 3.15
N SER A 54 12.71 17.00 2.82
CA SER A 54 12.03 18.14 3.45
C SER A 54 11.89 17.97 4.97
N LEU A 55 11.48 16.78 5.44
CA LEU A 55 11.44 16.45 6.87
C LEU A 55 12.82 16.53 7.53
N LYS A 56 13.85 15.96 6.89
CA LYS A 56 15.21 15.95 7.45
C LYS A 56 15.80 17.36 7.59
N SER A 57 15.57 18.23 6.59
CA SER A 57 15.97 19.65 6.67
C SER A 57 15.22 20.36 7.80
N ALA A 58 13.89 20.21 7.89
CA ALA A 58 13.12 20.79 8.98
C ALA A 58 13.60 20.30 10.37
N ILE A 59 13.88 19.01 10.53
CA ILE A 59 14.44 18.49 11.78
C ILE A 59 15.81 19.12 12.08
N GLY A 60 16.69 19.25 11.08
CA GLY A 60 18.02 19.84 11.25
C GLY A 60 17.98 21.32 11.63
N GLU A 61 17.04 22.08 11.08
CA GLU A 61 16.95 23.54 11.27
C GLU A 61 16.20 23.94 12.55
N MET A 62 15.10 23.24 12.87
CA MET A 62 14.21 23.64 13.97
C MET A 62 13.99 22.56 15.04
N GLY A 63 14.60 21.39 14.88
CA GLY A 63 14.46 20.27 15.80
C GLY A 63 13.17 19.47 15.58
N VAL A 64 13.15 18.27 16.18
CA VAL A 64 12.08 17.27 15.99
C VAL A 64 10.70 17.78 16.41
N GLU A 65 10.62 18.53 17.51
CA GLU A 65 9.35 19.10 18.02
C GLU A 65 8.72 20.07 17.01
N LYS A 66 9.47 21.09 16.57
CA LYS A 66 8.95 22.11 15.65
C LYS A 66 8.72 21.56 14.24
N ALA A 67 9.48 20.55 13.83
CA ALA A 67 9.28 19.86 12.56
C ALA A 67 7.90 19.19 12.46
N VAL A 68 7.21 18.88 13.57
CA VAL A 68 5.84 18.34 13.52
C VAL A 68 4.85 19.33 12.89
N SER A 69 4.94 20.61 13.25
CA SER A 69 4.10 21.67 12.68
C SER A 69 4.40 21.86 11.19
N TYR A 70 5.68 21.83 10.83
CA TYR A 70 6.09 21.86 9.43
C TYR A 70 5.50 20.70 8.63
N CYS A 71 5.56 19.47 9.15
CA CYS A 71 4.95 18.32 8.51
C CYS A 71 3.43 18.42 8.40
N GLN A 72 2.75 18.95 9.43
CA GLN A 72 1.30 19.14 9.38
C GLN A 72 0.88 20.02 8.19
N ALA A 73 1.61 21.13 7.98
CA ALA A 73 1.32 22.08 6.91
C ALA A 73 1.75 21.58 5.53
N ASN A 74 2.91 20.93 5.43
CA ASN A 74 3.55 20.66 4.13
C ASN A 74 3.38 19.22 3.62
N ALA A 75 2.96 18.27 4.44
CA ALA A 75 2.92 16.86 4.04
C ALA A 75 1.98 16.58 2.86
N TYR A 76 0.80 17.21 2.79
CA TYR A 76 -0.13 17.05 1.67
C TYR A 76 0.37 17.77 0.40
N PRO A 77 0.71 19.08 0.45
CA PRO A 77 1.27 19.78 -0.71
C PRO A 77 2.46 19.04 -1.35
N LEU A 78 3.39 18.53 -0.53
CA LEU A 78 4.55 17.79 -1.03
C LEU A 78 4.18 16.41 -1.60
N THR A 79 3.12 15.78 -1.09
CA THR A 79 2.59 14.53 -1.66
C THR A 79 1.97 14.78 -3.03
N ASP A 80 1.27 15.90 -3.19
CA ASP A 80 0.52 16.23 -4.39
C ASP A 80 1.37 16.72 -5.57
N ILE A 81 2.66 17.04 -5.36
CA ILE A 81 3.60 17.42 -6.43
C ILE A 81 3.63 16.41 -7.58
N TYR A 82 3.45 15.12 -7.27
CA TYR A 82 3.48 14.04 -8.26
C TYR A 82 2.08 13.53 -8.65
N SER A 83 1.02 14.21 -8.21
CA SER A 83 -0.34 13.97 -8.67
C SER A 83 -0.62 14.72 -9.98
N SER A 84 -1.53 14.20 -10.79
CA SER A 84 -2.04 14.81 -12.03
C SER A 84 -3.47 14.32 -12.31
N ASP A 85 -4.10 14.80 -13.38
CA ASP A 85 -5.41 14.31 -13.84
C ASP A 85 -5.45 12.80 -14.11
N SER A 86 -4.29 12.18 -14.31
CA SER A 86 -4.17 10.76 -14.65
C SER A 86 -3.57 9.89 -13.54
N VAL A 87 -3.05 10.51 -12.47
CA VAL A 87 -2.35 9.81 -11.38
C VAL A 87 -2.66 10.52 -10.07
N THR A 88 -3.19 9.80 -9.09
CA THR A 88 -3.26 10.31 -7.71
C THR A 88 -2.33 9.51 -6.82
N ILE A 89 -1.77 10.14 -5.79
CA ILE A 89 -0.99 9.47 -4.75
C ILE A 89 -1.44 9.95 -3.37
N ARG A 90 -1.58 9.02 -2.43
CA ARG A 90 -1.82 9.32 -1.01
C ARG A 90 -1.15 8.31 -0.09
N ARG A 91 -1.13 8.65 1.20
CA ARG A 91 -0.74 7.74 2.29
C ARG A 91 -1.95 7.45 3.17
N THR A 92 -2.01 6.23 3.67
CA THR A 92 -3.07 5.78 4.58
C THR A 92 -2.52 4.76 5.55
N ALA A 93 -3.17 4.56 6.69
CA ALA A 93 -2.69 3.65 7.73
C ALA A 93 -3.83 3.20 8.65
N LEU A 94 -3.70 2.00 9.24
CA LEU A 94 -4.60 1.57 10.32
C LEU A 94 -4.46 2.46 11.56
N LYS A 95 -3.21 2.83 11.88
CA LYS A 95 -2.84 3.75 12.95
C LYS A 95 -2.44 5.09 12.33
N TYR A 96 -3.42 5.91 11.97
CA TYR A 96 -3.22 7.21 11.33
C TYR A 96 -3.01 8.33 12.36
N ARG A 97 -2.23 9.34 11.98
CA ARG A 97 -2.01 10.57 12.78
C ARG A 97 -3.01 11.64 12.42
N ASN A 98 -3.16 11.85 11.11
CA ASN A 98 -4.13 12.76 10.53
C ASN A 98 -5.37 11.95 10.10
N THR A 99 -6.57 12.41 10.45
CA THR A 99 -7.85 11.76 10.14
C THR A 99 -8.10 11.64 8.64
N SER A 100 -7.54 12.52 7.81
CA SER A 100 -7.65 12.44 6.35
C SER A 100 -6.86 11.26 5.74
N ASN A 101 -6.03 10.60 6.55
CA ASN A 101 -5.32 9.37 6.18
C ASN A 101 -6.01 8.10 6.73
N LYS A 102 -7.26 8.22 7.19
CA LYS A 102 -8.09 7.04 7.48
C LYS A 102 -8.30 6.24 6.19
N PRO A 103 -8.18 4.90 6.23
CA PRO A 103 -8.33 4.08 5.05
C PRO A 103 -9.79 3.93 4.64
N ASP A 104 -10.01 3.79 3.33
CA ASP A 104 -11.24 3.22 2.80
C ASP A 104 -11.25 1.68 2.92
N THR A 105 -12.33 1.03 2.49
CA THR A 105 -12.49 -0.42 2.58
C THR A 105 -11.43 -1.20 1.78
N ALA A 106 -11.01 -0.70 0.62
CA ALA A 106 -9.99 -1.36 -0.20
C ALA A 106 -8.59 -1.19 0.42
N GLU A 107 -8.27 0.02 0.87
CA GLU A 107 -7.03 0.35 1.58
C GLU A 107 -6.90 -0.45 2.88
N GLU A 108 -7.98 -0.60 3.66
CA GLU A 108 -7.99 -1.36 4.91
C GLU A 108 -7.71 -2.85 4.67
N ARG A 109 -8.31 -3.44 3.63
CA ARG A 109 -8.02 -4.83 3.21
C ARG A 109 -6.53 -5.01 2.89
N ILE A 110 -5.96 -4.11 2.11
CA ILE A 110 -4.53 -4.15 1.74
C ILE A 110 -3.63 -3.97 2.96
N LEU A 111 -3.96 -3.04 3.85
CA LEU A 111 -3.22 -2.81 5.10
C LEU A 111 -3.22 -4.07 5.99
N LYS A 112 -4.39 -4.70 6.18
CA LYS A 112 -4.52 -5.94 6.97
C LYS A 112 -3.73 -7.09 6.34
N PHE A 113 -3.74 -7.19 5.01
CA PHE A 113 -2.92 -8.16 4.30
C PHE A 113 -1.44 -7.97 4.64
N PHE A 114 -0.89 -6.76 4.45
CA PHE A 114 0.51 -6.48 4.76
C PHE A 114 0.84 -6.67 6.25
N ALA A 115 -0.07 -6.32 7.16
CA ALA A 115 0.09 -6.56 8.58
C ALA A 115 0.26 -8.07 8.88
N SER A 116 -0.60 -8.92 8.31
CA SER A 116 -0.48 -10.37 8.52
C SER A 116 0.82 -10.94 7.92
N GLN A 117 1.29 -10.40 6.79
CA GLN A 117 2.57 -10.80 6.22
C GLN A 117 3.73 -10.42 7.15
N LYS A 118 3.63 -9.30 7.88
CA LYS A 118 4.60 -8.86 8.91
C LYS A 118 4.73 -9.85 10.03
N GLU A 119 3.58 -10.25 10.57
CA GLU A 119 3.51 -11.18 11.70
C GLU A 119 4.09 -12.54 11.36
N LYS A 120 3.92 -12.99 10.10
CA LYS A 120 4.48 -14.25 9.60
C LYS A 120 6.00 -14.19 9.34
N GLY A 121 6.65 -13.04 9.55
CA GLY A 121 8.08 -12.89 9.25
C GLY A 121 8.42 -12.93 7.76
N ILE A 122 7.41 -12.88 6.88
CA ILE A 122 7.57 -12.90 5.41
C ILE A 122 8.01 -11.53 4.90
N ILE A 123 8.12 -10.54 5.78
CA ILE A 123 8.57 -9.19 5.45
C ILE A 123 10.09 -9.11 5.55
N ASN A 124 10.71 -9.22 4.40
CA ASN A 124 12.05 -8.73 4.12
C ASN A 124 11.95 -7.53 3.15
N ASP A 125 13.10 -6.99 2.72
CA ASP A 125 13.20 -5.85 1.78
C ASP A 125 12.45 -6.03 0.44
N SER A 126 11.87 -7.22 0.20
CA SER A 126 11.13 -7.59 -1.00
C SER A 126 9.60 -7.58 -0.83
N LEU A 127 9.03 -6.92 0.19
CA LEU A 127 7.57 -6.87 0.30
C LEU A 127 6.95 -6.22 -0.94
N HIS A 128 6.40 -7.07 -1.80
CA HIS A 128 6.00 -6.65 -3.13
C HIS A 128 4.80 -5.71 -3.04
N ALA A 129 4.89 -4.63 -3.80
CA ALA A 129 3.73 -3.80 -4.05
C ALA A 129 2.60 -4.63 -4.66
N ILE A 130 1.36 -4.28 -4.33
CA ILE A 130 0.18 -4.90 -4.91
C ILE A 130 -0.32 -3.97 -6.02
N THR A 131 -0.47 -4.54 -7.22
CA THR A 131 -1.05 -3.83 -8.36
C THR A 131 -2.29 -4.60 -8.82
N GLU A 132 -3.43 -3.94 -8.78
CA GLU A 132 -4.74 -4.53 -9.11
C GLU A 132 -5.60 -3.55 -9.92
N LYS A 133 -6.51 -4.10 -10.73
CA LYS A 133 -7.52 -3.32 -11.44
C LYS A 133 -8.76 -3.24 -10.58
N GLY A 134 -9.20 -2.02 -10.29
CA GLY A 134 -10.46 -1.75 -9.58
C GLY A 134 -11.68 -2.02 -10.46
N ILE A 135 -12.84 -2.14 -9.84
CA ILE A 135 -14.11 -2.39 -10.54
C ILE A 135 -14.49 -1.26 -11.51
N ASN A 136 -14.01 -0.04 -11.25
CA ASN A 136 -14.17 1.15 -12.08
C ASN A 136 -13.16 1.23 -13.24
N GLY A 137 -12.36 0.18 -13.47
CA GLY A 137 -11.35 0.12 -14.51
C GLY A 137 -10.05 0.88 -14.19
N LYS A 138 -9.99 1.63 -13.08
CA LYS A 138 -8.77 2.29 -12.59
C LYS A 138 -7.75 1.25 -12.11
N ILE A 139 -6.47 1.58 -12.22
CA ILE A 139 -5.41 0.71 -11.71
C ILE A 139 -4.92 1.25 -10.39
N HIS A 140 -4.88 0.39 -9.38
CA HIS A 140 -4.45 0.71 -8.03
C HIS A 140 -3.10 0.05 -7.78
N PHE A 141 -2.16 0.82 -7.26
CA PHE A 141 -0.86 0.37 -6.81
C PHE A 141 -0.69 0.71 -5.34
N TYR A 142 -0.33 -0.30 -4.54
CA TYR A 142 -0.14 -0.16 -3.11
C TYR A 142 1.27 -0.59 -2.71
N LYS A 143 1.98 0.28 -1.99
CA LYS A 143 3.33 -0.04 -1.49
C LYS A 143 3.40 0.16 0.03
N PRO A 144 3.85 -0.84 0.80
CA PRO A 144 3.98 -0.72 2.26
C PRO A 144 4.98 0.36 2.65
N ILE A 145 4.73 0.99 3.80
CA ILE A 145 5.65 1.93 4.46
C ILE A 145 6.22 1.21 5.67
N ILE A 146 7.49 0.81 5.60
CA ILE A 146 8.20 0.16 6.70
C ILE A 146 9.05 1.21 7.42
N LEU A 147 8.96 1.25 8.75
CA LEU A 147 9.70 2.25 9.52
C LEU A 147 11.18 1.95 9.60
N GLN A 148 11.99 2.98 9.41
CA GLN A 148 13.41 3.00 9.74
C GLN A 148 13.62 3.59 11.14
N SER A 149 14.84 3.47 11.68
CA SER A 149 15.18 3.95 13.03
C SER A 149 14.85 5.43 13.25
N MET A 150 15.09 6.30 12.27
CA MET A 150 14.76 7.74 12.41
C MET A 150 13.24 8.00 12.54
N CYS A 151 12.41 7.10 12.02
CA CYS A 151 10.96 7.31 12.02
C CYS A 151 10.37 7.19 13.42
N THR A 152 11.03 6.41 14.29
CA THR A 152 10.54 6.17 15.65
C THR A 152 10.83 7.33 16.60
N SER A 153 11.56 8.37 16.17
CA SER A 153 11.68 9.62 16.94
C SER A 153 10.32 10.27 17.22
N CYS A 154 9.36 10.17 16.29
CA CYS A 154 8.00 10.73 16.43
C CYS A 154 6.88 9.68 16.40
N HIS A 155 7.17 8.48 15.90
CA HIS A 155 6.22 7.36 15.83
C HIS A 155 6.53 6.23 16.82
N GLY A 156 7.59 6.39 17.62
CA GLY A 156 7.98 5.42 18.65
C GLY A 156 7.09 5.47 19.88
N ARG A 157 7.64 5.05 21.02
CA ARG A 157 6.91 4.99 22.30
C ARG A 157 6.27 6.34 22.62
N LYS A 158 4.96 6.33 22.89
CA LYS A 158 4.27 7.51 23.42
C LYS A 158 4.79 7.82 24.82
N ILE A 159 5.14 9.07 25.05
CA ILE A 159 5.51 9.60 26.36
C ILE A 159 4.43 10.61 26.72
N ASP A 160 4.07 10.70 28.00
CA ASP A 160 3.05 11.65 28.45
C ASP A 160 3.42 13.08 28.02
N ALA A 161 2.43 13.83 27.54
CA ALA A 161 2.63 15.19 27.04
C ALA A 161 3.26 16.13 28.09
N GLY A 162 2.96 15.93 29.39
CA GLY A 162 3.59 16.67 30.48
C GLY A 162 5.08 16.40 30.68
N GLN A 163 5.60 15.32 30.06
CA GLN A 163 7.00 14.88 30.17
C GLN A 163 7.77 15.04 28.85
N SER A 164 7.11 15.42 27.75
CA SER A 164 7.74 15.56 26.44
C SER A 164 7.09 16.67 25.62
N ALA A 165 7.88 17.69 25.30
CA ALA A 165 7.46 18.81 24.45
C ALA A 165 7.03 18.35 23.04
N LEU A 166 7.68 17.30 22.51
CA LEU A 166 7.27 16.65 21.26
C LEU A 166 5.85 16.10 21.35
N TRP A 167 5.53 15.32 22.38
CA TRP A 167 4.20 14.71 22.52
C TRP A 167 3.13 15.74 22.87
N LYS A 168 3.47 16.79 23.63
CA LYS A 168 2.60 17.96 23.81
C LYS A 168 2.23 18.60 22.47
N THR A 169 3.21 18.81 21.61
CA THR A 169 2.99 19.37 20.26
C THR A 169 2.17 18.42 19.39
N ILE A 170 2.48 17.11 19.39
CA ILE A 170 1.71 16.12 18.62
C ILE A 170 0.26 16.07 19.09
N ASP A 171 0.00 15.96 20.40
CA ASP A 171 -1.36 15.87 20.94
C ASP A 171 -2.17 17.15 20.66
N SER A 172 -1.51 18.32 20.69
CA SER A 172 -2.14 19.59 20.34
C SER A 172 -2.52 19.70 18.86
N LEU A 173 -1.65 19.25 17.96
CA LEU A 173 -1.85 19.35 16.51
C LEU A 173 -2.70 18.21 15.95
N TYR A 174 -2.72 17.07 16.65
CA TYR A 174 -3.41 15.85 16.26
C TYR A 174 -4.15 15.24 17.46
N PRO A 175 -5.29 15.80 17.88
CA PRO A 175 -6.06 15.30 19.03
C PRO A 175 -6.55 13.85 18.89
N SER A 176 -6.61 13.35 17.66
CA SER A 176 -7.00 11.97 17.33
C SER A 176 -5.81 11.11 16.84
N ASP A 177 -4.57 11.47 17.21
CA ASP A 177 -3.37 10.70 16.83
C ASP A 177 -3.45 9.27 17.35
N ASN A 178 -3.23 8.31 16.44
CA ASN A 178 -3.06 6.90 16.77
C ASN A 178 -1.68 6.36 16.32
N ALA A 179 -0.81 7.21 15.77
CA ALA A 179 0.41 6.80 15.09
C ALA A 179 1.65 6.73 16.00
N TYR A 180 1.55 6.01 17.12
CA TYR A 180 2.62 5.86 18.11
C TYR A 180 2.84 4.39 18.52
N ASN A 181 3.84 4.13 19.35
CA ASN A 181 4.29 2.81 19.78
C ASN A 181 4.78 1.88 18.66
N PHE A 182 5.35 2.45 17.59
CA PHE A 182 6.03 1.66 16.57
C PHE A 182 7.51 1.41 16.89
N LYS A 183 8.05 0.35 16.30
CA LYS A 183 9.47 -0.02 16.31
C LYS A 183 10.04 0.04 14.87
N PRO A 184 11.37 0.12 14.71
CA PRO A 184 11.98 -0.05 13.39
C PRO A 184 11.58 -1.41 12.80
N GLY A 185 11.24 -1.42 11.51
CA GLY A 185 10.72 -2.59 10.81
C GLY A 185 9.19 -2.75 10.87
N ASP A 186 8.48 -1.99 11.69
CA ASP A 186 7.01 -2.06 11.73
C ASP A 186 6.36 -1.49 10.47
N LEU A 187 5.18 -2.02 10.13
CA LEU A 187 4.31 -1.48 9.10
C LEU A 187 3.64 -0.19 9.59
N ARG A 188 4.03 0.95 9.02
CA ARG A 188 3.43 2.26 9.34
C ARG A 188 2.13 2.50 8.62
N GLY A 189 2.00 1.99 7.41
CA GLY A 189 0.89 2.29 6.51
C GLY A 189 1.22 1.85 5.09
N ILE A 190 0.49 2.40 4.12
CA ILE A 190 0.74 2.18 2.69
C ILE A 190 0.73 3.51 1.94
N TRP A 191 1.50 3.53 0.86
CA TRP A 191 1.26 4.38 -0.29
C TRP A 191 0.16 3.78 -1.14
N HIS A 192 -0.74 4.61 -1.63
CA HIS A 192 -1.76 4.23 -2.61
C HIS A 192 -1.66 5.18 -3.80
N VAL A 193 -1.35 4.63 -4.96
CA VAL A 193 -1.33 5.32 -6.25
C VAL A 193 -2.49 4.82 -7.10
N THR A 194 -3.30 5.71 -7.64
CA THR A 194 -4.36 5.36 -8.58
C THR A 194 -4.03 5.92 -9.96
N PHE A 195 -4.00 5.07 -10.97
CA PHE A 195 -3.91 5.45 -12.37
C PHE A 195 -5.31 5.51 -12.98
N ILE A 196 -5.66 6.69 -13.48
CA ILE A 196 -6.93 6.96 -14.16
C ILE A 196 -6.65 6.79 -15.65
N LYS A 197 -7.22 5.74 -16.26
CA LYS A 197 -7.20 5.63 -17.74
C LYS A 197 -8.02 6.78 -18.31
N LYS A 198 -7.44 7.53 -19.24
CA LYS A 198 -8.19 8.39 -20.15
C LYS A 198 -8.91 7.53 -21.18
#